data_AF-A0A5P9Q1R5-F1
#
_entry.id   AF-A0A5P9Q1R5-F1
#
_cell.length_a   1.000
_cell.length_b   1.000
_cell.length_c   1.000
_cell.angle_alpha   90.00
_cell.angle_beta   90.00
_cell.angle_gamma   90.00
#
_symmetry.space_group_name_H-M   'P 1'
#
loop_
_entity.id
_entity.type
_entity.pdbx_description
1 polymer ?
#
loop_
_entity_poly.entity_id
_entity_poly.type
_entity_poly.pdbx_seq_one_letter_code
_entity_poly.pdbx_strand_id
1 'polypeptide(L)'
;MRHDELVTTEDASQYHAQVKQLVCDSFHLSPDALDVTTPFDELGLDSKQRVQLLATIEVFFEVTIDLDERDRLTDIAGTAEVLADALRAKSGAAGSGQ
;
A
#
# COMPACT_ATOMS: atom_id res chain seq x y z
N MET A 1 17.25 24.81 12.55
CA MET A 1 17.57 23.39 12.82
C MET A 1 17.14 22.61 11.60
N ARG A 2 18.06 21.83 11.04
CA ARG A 2 17.95 21.16 9.74
C ARG A 2 16.99 19.97 9.90
N HIS A 3 15.90 19.95 9.12
CA HIS A 3 15.18 18.70 8.84
C HIS A 3 16.12 17.83 8.02
N ASP A 4 16.52 16.68 8.55
CA ASP A 4 16.65 15.42 7.81
C ASP A 4 17.10 14.30 8.76
N GLU A 5 16.80 13.05 8.41
CA GLU A 5 17.46 11.82 8.87
C GLU A 5 16.79 11.04 10.01
N LEU A 6 15.67 10.37 9.67
CA LEU A 6 15.26 9.00 10.09
C LEU A 6 13.83 8.74 9.56
N VAL A 7 13.68 8.64 8.24
CA VAL A 7 12.41 8.23 7.60
C VAL A 7 12.70 7.03 6.71
N THR A 8 12.96 5.90 7.35
CA THR A 8 13.26 4.67 6.63
C THR A 8 12.67 3.54 7.46
N THR A 9 11.68 2.85 6.89
CA THR A 9 10.88 1.73 7.42
C THR A 9 9.76 2.01 8.43
N GLU A 10 9.81 3.05 9.27
CA GLU A 10 8.74 3.27 10.28
C GLU A 10 7.41 3.80 9.70
N ASP A 11 7.42 4.45 8.53
CA ASP A 11 6.20 5.03 7.92
C ASP A 11 5.23 3.99 7.35
N ALA A 12 5.70 2.84 6.87
CA ALA A 12 4.80 1.85 6.26
C ALA A 12 3.74 1.37 7.26
N SER A 13 4.13 1.20 8.53
CA SER A 13 3.22 0.80 9.60
C SER A 13 2.08 1.79 9.84
N GLN A 14 2.26 3.07 9.52
CA GLN A 14 1.21 4.08 9.68
C GLN A 14 0.08 3.90 8.65
N TYR A 15 0.40 3.30 7.50
CA TYR A 15 -0.56 3.01 6.45
C TYR A 15 -1.29 1.67 6.65
N HIS A 16 -0.84 0.80 7.55
CA HIS A 16 -1.47 -0.51 7.81
C HIS A 16 -2.97 -0.38 8.08
N ALA A 17 -3.37 0.56 8.93
CA ALA A 17 -4.78 0.76 9.27
C ALA A 17 -5.59 1.24 8.06
N GLN A 18 -5.04 2.16 7.25
CA GLN A 18 -5.72 2.67 6.06
C GLN A 18 -5.84 1.61 4.96
N VAL A 19 -4.75 0.90 4.67
CA VAL A 19 -4.72 -0.20 3.71
C VAL A 19 -5.68 -1.31 4.14
N LYS A 20 -5.68 -1.68 5.43
CA LYS A 20 -6.63 -2.66 5.98
C LYS A 20 -8.07 -2.24 5.78
N GLN A 21 -8.42 -1.00 6.11
CA GLN A 21 -9.78 -0.49 5.88
C GLN A 21 -10.14 -0.50 4.39
N LEU A 22 -9.23 -0.06 3.51
CA LEU A 22 -9.43 -0.04 2.07
C LEU A 22 -9.67 -1.44 1.49
N VAL A 23 -8.87 -2.42 1.91
CA VAL A 23 -9.02 -3.82 1.51
C VAL A 23 -10.35 -4.39 2.02
N CYS A 24 -10.70 -4.13 3.28
CA CYS A 24 -11.97 -4.58 3.85
C CYS A 24 -13.18 -3.99 3.09
N ASP A 25 -13.14 -2.69 2.79
CA ASP A 25 -14.21 -2.00 2.07
C ASP A 25 -14.31 -2.48 0.61
N SER A 26 -13.17 -2.59 -0.08
CA SER A 26 -13.11 -2.97 -1.50
C SER A 26 -13.52 -4.43 -1.76
N PHE A 27 -13.13 -5.34 -0.87
CA PHE A 27 -13.37 -6.78 -1.03
C PHE A 27 -14.44 -7.33 -0.09
N HIS A 28 -15.11 -6.45 0.66
CA HIS A 28 -16.16 -6.83 1.61
C HIS A 28 -15.68 -7.84 2.67
N LEU A 29 -14.42 -7.70 3.09
CA LEU A 29 -13.79 -8.57 4.09
C LEU A 29 -14.02 -8.02 5.51
N SER A 30 -14.04 -8.91 6.49
CA SER A 30 -14.12 -8.51 7.89
C SER A 30 -12.75 -8.07 8.40
N PRO A 31 -12.63 -6.88 9.03
CA PRO A 31 -11.37 -6.41 9.59
C PRO A 31 -10.88 -7.27 10.77
N ASP A 32 -11.76 -8.05 11.39
CA ASP A 32 -11.40 -8.99 12.46
C ASP A 32 -10.70 -10.26 11.92
N ALA A 33 -10.95 -10.60 10.65
CA ALA A 33 -10.41 -11.79 9.99
C ALA A 33 -9.11 -11.53 9.20
N LEU A 34 -8.67 -10.27 9.12
CA LEU A 34 -7.52 -9.83 8.34
C LEU A 34 -6.47 -9.22 9.27
N ASP A 35 -5.32 -9.87 9.44
CA ASP A 35 -4.17 -9.32 10.14
C ASP A 35 -3.19 -8.63 9.17
N VAL A 36 -2.22 -7.89 9.70
CA VAL A 36 -1.22 -7.20 8.86
C VAL A 36 -0.31 -8.17 8.12
N THR A 37 -0.09 -9.35 8.72
CA THR A 37 0.72 -10.44 8.16
C THR A 37 -0.10 -11.52 7.48
N THR A 38 -1.44 -11.40 7.46
CA THR A 38 -2.29 -12.39 6.80
C THR A 38 -2.15 -12.28 5.30
N PRO A 39 -1.76 -13.38 4.62
CA PRO A 39 -1.70 -13.38 3.18
C PRO A 39 -3.11 -13.34 2.58
N PHE A 40 -3.27 -12.47 1.61
CA PHE A 40 -4.47 -12.25 0.82
C PHE A 40 -4.98 -13.51 0.12
N ASP A 41 -4.08 -14.42 -0.26
CA ASP A 41 -4.43 -15.72 -0.83
C ASP A 41 -5.33 -16.54 0.11
N GLU A 42 -5.05 -16.53 1.42
CA GLU A 42 -5.86 -17.22 2.43
C GLU A 42 -7.26 -16.61 2.58
N LEU A 43 -7.44 -15.36 2.14
CA LEU A 43 -8.72 -14.64 2.14
C LEU A 43 -9.48 -14.79 0.82
N GLY A 44 -8.93 -15.52 -0.15
CA GLY A 44 -9.51 -15.70 -1.48
C GLY A 44 -9.23 -14.55 -2.45
N LEU A 45 -8.16 -13.78 -2.23
CA LEU A 45 -7.69 -12.74 -3.15
C LEU A 45 -6.71 -13.34 -4.18
N ASP A 46 -7.26 -13.67 -5.34
CA ASP A 46 -6.58 -14.06 -6.57
C ASP A 46 -5.80 -12.91 -7.22
N SER A 47 -4.97 -13.28 -8.20
CA SER A 47 -4.19 -12.35 -9.04
C SER A 47 -5.02 -11.18 -9.61
N LYS A 48 -6.28 -11.42 -10.00
CA LYS A 48 -7.18 -10.37 -10.52
C LYS A 48 -7.56 -9.35 -9.43
N GLN A 49 -7.85 -9.82 -8.22
CA GLN A 49 -8.18 -8.94 -7.11
C GLN A 49 -6.96 -8.16 -6.63
N ARG A 50 -5.75 -8.73 -6.69
CA ARG A 50 -4.51 -7.98 -6.38
C ARG A 50 -4.26 -6.84 -7.37
N VAL A 51 -4.51 -7.07 -8.67
CA VAL A 51 -4.46 -6.01 -9.68
C VAL A 51 -5.52 -4.93 -9.41
N GLN A 52 -6.73 -5.34 -9.01
CA GLN A 52 -7.77 -4.39 -8.61
C GLN A 52 -7.38 -3.59 -7.36
N LEU A 53 -6.80 -4.24 -6.35
CA LEU A 53 -6.32 -3.58 -5.13
C LEU A 53 -5.26 -2.54 -5.46
N LEU A 54 -4.29 -2.89 -6.32
CA LEU A 54 -3.28 -1.95 -6.79
C LEU A 54 -3.92 -0.70 -7.40
N ALA A 55 -4.83 -0.89 -8.36
CA ALA A 55 -5.54 0.23 -8.99
C ALA A 55 -6.36 1.05 -7.97
N THR A 56 -7.00 0.39 -7.00
CA THR A 56 -7.74 1.08 -5.93
C THR A 56 -6.82 1.95 -5.08
N ILE A 57 -5.63 1.44 -4.73
CA ILE A 57 -4.63 2.19 -3.94
C ILE A 57 -4.13 3.40 -4.75
N GLU A 58 -3.80 3.21 -6.02
CA GLU A 58 -3.37 4.30 -6.90
C GLU A 58 -4.40 5.44 -6.95
N VAL A 59 -5.68 5.10 -7.10
CA VAL A 59 -6.77 6.09 -7.14
C VAL A 59 -6.99 6.73 -5.77
N PHE A 60 -7.01 5.94 -4.69
CA PHE A 60 -7.34 6.43 -3.35
C PHE A 60 -6.26 7.34 -2.78
N PHE A 61 -4.98 7.01 -3.00
CA PHE A 61 -3.83 7.76 -2.50
C PHE A 61 -3.24 8.72 -3.55
N GLU A 62 -3.81 8.75 -4.75
CA GLU A 62 -3.33 9.53 -5.90
C GLU A 62 -1.84 9.28 -6.16
N VAL A 63 -1.44 8.01 -6.18
CA VAL A 63 -0.07 7.56 -6.45
C VAL A 63 -0.02 6.75 -7.73
N THR A 64 1.17 6.54 -8.27
CA THR A 64 1.42 5.65 -9.39
C THR A 64 2.30 4.51 -8.90
N ILE A 65 1.83 3.28 -9.08
CA ILE A 65 2.50 2.06 -8.64
C ILE A 65 2.74 1.19 -9.88
N ASP A 66 3.96 0.67 -10.02
CA ASP A 66 4.24 -0.22 -11.15
C ASP A 66 3.48 -1.55 -11.01
N LEU A 67 3.01 -2.09 -12.14
CA LEU A 67 2.28 -3.36 -12.13
C LEU A 67 3.13 -4.52 -11.62
N ASP A 68 4.46 -4.43 -11.69
CA ASP A 68 5.39 -5.42 -11.12
C ASP A 68 5.24 -5.51 -9.58
N GLU A 69 4.95 -4.39 -8.91
CA GLU A 69 4.78 -4.34 -7.46
C GLU A 69 3.54 -5.12 -6.98
N ARG A 70 2.62 -5.49 -7.88
CA ARG A 70 1.45 -6.34 -7.55
C ARG A 70 1.84 -7.66 -6.89
N ASP A 71 3.04 -8.18 -7.16
CA ASP A 71 3.52 -9.43 -6.57
C ASP A 71 3.84 -9.27 -5.09
N ARG A 72 4.10 -8.03 -4.64
CA ARG A 72 4.35 -7.65 -3.25
C ARG A 72 3.05 -7.34 -2.48
N LEU A 73 1.93 -7.18 -3.19
CA LEU A 73 0.58 -7.06 -2.62
C LEU A 73 0.08 -8.46 -2.21
N THR A 74 0.81 -9.11 -1.32
CA THR A 74 0.46 -10.41 -0.75
C THR A 74 -0.25 -10.30 0.58
N ASP A 75 -0.06 -9.20 1.30
CA ASP A 75 -0.56 -8.93 2.64
C ASP A 75 -0.56 -7.42 2.88
N ILE A 76 -1.10 -6.99 4.02
CA ILE A 76 -1.23 -5.56 4.33
C ILE A 76 0.12 -4.90 4.55
N ALA A 77 1.07 -5.61 5.16
CA ALA A 77 2.42 -5.10 5.37
C ALA A 77 3.10 -4.81 4.03
N GLY A 78 3.15 -5.80 3.12
CA GLY A 78 3.73 -5.62 1.79
C GLY A 78 3.03 -4.52 0.99
N THR A 79 1.70 -4.47 1.05
CA THR A 79 0.91 -3.41 0.40
C THR A 79 1.24 -2.01 0.94
N ALA A 80 1.40 -1.89 2.26
CA ALA A 80 1.73 -0.62 2.89
C ALA A 80 3.17 -0.18 2.59
N GLU A 81 4.11 -1.12 2.45
CA GLU A 81 5.47 -0.82 1.98
C GLU A 81 5.46 -0.25 0.56
N VAL A 82 4.73 -0.88 -0.37
CA VAL A 82 4.59 -0.40 -1.75
C VAL A 82 3.95 0.99 -1.78
N LEU A 83 2.91 1.22 -0.97
CA LEU A 83 2.28 2.53 -0.85
C LEU A 83 3.24 3.59 -0.30
N ALA A 84 4.02 3.26 0.73
CA ALA A 84 4.99 4.18 1.30
C ALA A 84 6.08 4.56 0.29
N ASP A 85 6.57 3.60 -0.49
CA ASP A 85 7.53 3.84 -1.57
C ASP A 85 6.93 4.76 -2.65
N ALA A 86 5.70 4.48 -3.09
CA ALA A 86 5.01 5.29 -4.10
C ALA A 86 4.74 6.73 -3.62
N LEU A 87 4.36 6.91 -2.35
CA LEU A 87 4.18 8.24 -1.75
C LEU A 87 5.51 9.00 -1.65
N ARG A 88 6.61 8.30 -1.33
CA ARG A 88 7.95 8.88 -1.32
C ARG A 88 8.39 9.27 -2.73
N ALA A 89 8.16 8.42 -3.71
CA ALA A 89 8.44 8.69 -5.11
C ALA A 89 7.65 9.91 -5.62
N LYS A 90 6.35 10.00 -5.31
CA LYS A 90 5.51 11.16 -5.61
C LYS A 90 6.04 12.44 -4.98
N SER A 91 6.40 12.39 -3.69
CA SER A 91 6.92 13.53 -2.94
C SER A 91 8.31 13.99 -3.43
N GLY A 92 9.16 13.05 -3.85
CA GLY A 92 10.47 13.34 -4.45
C GLY A 92 10.39 13.86 -5.89
N ALA A 93 9.43 13.35 -6.68
CA ALA A 93 9.20 13.81 -8.05
C ALA A 93 8.63 15.24 -8.12
N ALA A 94 7.83 15.65 -7.12
CA ALA A 94 7.31 17.01 -7.01
C ALA A 94 8.40 18.09 -6.82
N GLY A 95 9.65 17.71 -6.53
CA GLY A 95 10.80 18.62 -6.46
C GLY A 95 11.55 18.83 -7.77
N SER A 96 11.22 18.11 -8.85
CA SER A 96 11.93 18.14 -10.14
C SER A 96 11.07 18.77 -11.23
N GLY A 97 10.69 20.03 -11.04
CA GLY A 97 10.06 20.88 -12.05
C GLY A 97 10.67 22.27 -11.98
N GLN A 98 11.90 22.41 -12.51
CA GLN A 98 12.57 23.69 -12.76
C GLN A 98 12.53 24.01 -14.25
#